data_AF-A0A2V6KNX0-F1
#
_entry.id   AF-A0A2V6KNX0-F1
#
_cell.length_a   1.000
_cell.length_b   1.000
_cell.length_c   1.000
_cell.angle_alpha   90.00
_cell.angle_beta   90.00
_cell.angle_gamma   90.00
#
_symmetry.space_group_name_H-M   'P 1'
#
loop_
_entity.id
_entity.type
_entity.pdbx_description
1 polymer ?
#
loop_
_entity_poly.entity_id
_entity_poly.type
_entity_poly.pdbx_seq_one_letter_code
_entity_poly.pdbx_strand_id
1 'polypeptide(L)'
;MNTRRFCYWFLFAIFIVAIVIGAIRPLRVSPLYQVIGVIQFAAMGWGAWTLGAREITTSAHEPRLLALAGIFLITPFALLALLWVGLGPPWQATPAENQMRYLVLAGTTISIVVGFAVLREALGDADKKFRSNVGFATILLAGPLYLIFDAFGFGAATAKLHGGDIPAAFHDLNEVINMILFVAGALTYIAAAAFAVSLGQARWIKRGAARVFTIVSLVALLLLI
;
A
#
# COMPACT_ATOMS: atom_id res chain seq x y z
N MET A 1 -26.18 -16.32 3.30
CA MET A 1 -24.96 -15.57 3.70
C MET A 1 -25.04 -14.19 3.05
N ASN A 2 -25.03 -13.07 3.80
CA ASN A 2 -25.20 -11.73 3.21
C ASN A 2 -24.10 -11.43 2.18
N THR A 3 -24.47 -10.94 0.99
CA THR A 3 -23.56 -10.58 -0.12
C THR A 3 -22.39 -9.73 0.35
N ARG A 4 -22.63 -8.76 1.24
CA ARG A 4 -21.57 -7.94 1.86
C ARG A 4 -20.54 -8.75 2.64
N ARG A 5 -20.96 -9.72 3.45
CA ARG A 5 -20.05 -10.59 4.23
C ARG A 5 -19.22 -11.49 3.32
N PHE A 6 -19.82 -12.00 2.24
CA PHE A 6 -19.09 -12.76 1.24
C PHE A 6 -18.04 -11.90 0.53
N CYS A 7 -18.37 -10.67 0.12
CA CYS A 7 -17.41 -9.74 -0.48
C CYS A 7 -16.21 -9.44 0.44
N TYR A 8 -16.43 -9.22 1.74
CA TYR A 8 -15.32 -9.01 2.68
C TYR A 8 -14.39 -10.21 2.80
N TRP A 9 -14.95 -11.42 2.93
CA TRP A 9 -14.16 -12.65 2.98
C TRP A 9 -13.42 -12.91 1.67
N PHE A 10 -14.06 -12.64 0.54
CA PHE A 10 -13.49 -12.80 -0.78
C PHE A 10 -12.33 -11.83 -1.01
N LEU A 11 -12.49 -10.54 -0.68
CA LEU A 11 -11.43 -9.53 -0.77
C LEU A 11 -10.25 -9.84 0.17
N PHE A 12 -10.52 -10.40 1.35
CA PHE A 12 -9.46 -10.81 2.27
C PHE A 12 -8.72 -12.05 1.77
N ALA A 13 -9.44 -13.07 1.29
CA ALA A 13 -8.85 -14.30 0.78
C ALA A 13 -8.01 -14.04 -0.48
N ILE A 14 -8.50 -13.20 -1.39
CA ILE A 14 -7.79 -12.87 -2.62
C ILE A 14 -6.51 -12.08 -2.35
N PHE A 15 -6.52 -11.24 -1.30
CA PHE A 15 -5.34 -10.52 -0.81
C PHE A 15 -4.27 -11.47 -0.26
N ILE A 16 -4.65 -12.45 0.56
CA ILE A 16 -3.73 -13.48 1.08
C ILE A 16 -3.15 -14.31 -0.06
N VAL A 17 -3.98 -14.71 -1.03
CA VAL A 17 -3.55 -15.47 -2.20
C VAL A 17 -2.59 -14.64 -3.06
N ALA A 18 -2.82 -13.35 -3.24
CA ALA A 18 -1.91 -12.45 -3.96
C ALA A 18 -0.53 -12.37 -3.29
N ILE A 19 -0.48 -12.28 -1.96
CA ILE A 19 0.77 -12.25 -1.20
C ILE A 19 1.52 -13.58 -1.32
N VAL A 20 0.84 -14.71 -1.13
CA VAL A 20 1.48 -16.04 -1.18
C VAL A 20 1.97 -16.38 -2.58
N ILE A 21 1.17 -16.10 -3.61
CA ILE A 21 1.55 -16.35 -5.01
C ILE A 21 2.63 -15.36 -5.47
N GLY A 22 2.55 -14.09 -5.04
CA GLY A 22 3.52 -13.06 -5.38
C GLY A 22 4.90 -13.27 -4.74
N ALA A 23 4.96 -13.81 -3.51
CA ALA A 23 6.20 -14.07 -2.79
C ALA A 23 7.02 -15.24 -3.35
N ILE A 24 6.38 -16.18 -4.06
CA ILE A 24 7.02 -17.38 -4.61
C ILE A 24 7.18 -17.18 -6.13
N ARG A 25 8.21 -16.45 -6.56
CA ARG A 25 8.39 -16.12 -7.98
C ARG A 25 9.49 -16.95 -8.68
N PRO A 26 9.19 -17.52 -9.86
CA PRO A 26 10.12 -17.63 -10.98
C PRO A 26 10.09 -16.35 -11.83
N LEU A 27 11.27 -15.90 -12.27
CA LEU A 27 11.58 -14.61 -12.89
C LEU A 27 10.96 -14.29 -14.27
N ARG A 28 10.02 -15.09 -14.78
CA ARG A 28 9.30 -14.80 -16.02
C ARG A 28 7.80 -14.79 -15.73
N VAL A 29 7.13 -13.69 -16.08
CA VAL A 29 5.67 -13.60 -15.99
C VAL A 29 5.09 -14.62 -16.96
N SER A 30 4.87 -15.84 -16.48
CA SER A 30 4.02 -16.79 -17.19
C SER A 30 2.68 -16.09 -17.44
N PRO A 31 2.08 -16.21 -18.64
CA PRO A 31 0.76 -15.64 -18.94
C PRO A 31 -0.29 -15.95 -17.86
N LEU A 32 -0.12 -17.08 -17.16
CA LEU A 32 -0.93 -17.47 -16.01
C LEU A 32 -0.95 -16.43 -14.89
N TYR A 33 0.19 -15.84 -14.51
CA TYR A 33 0.24 -14.81 -13.47
C TYR A 33 -0.49 -13.55 -13.91
N GLN A 34 -0.36 -13.15 -15.17
CA GLN A 34 -1.07 -11.99 -15.71
C GLN A 34 -2.59 -12.19 -15.67
N VAL A 35 -3.07 -13.39 -16.02
CA VAL A 35 -4.49 -13.77 -15.88
C VAL A 35 -4.94 -13.70 -14.42
N ILE A 36 -4.15 -14.25 -13.49
CA ILE A 36 -4.45 -14.15 -12.05
C ILE A 36 -4.53 -12.69 -11.62
N GLY A 37 -3.59 -11.84 -12.04
CA GLY A 37 -3.57 -10.41 -11.74
C GLY A 37 -4.81 -9.67 -12.23
N VAL A 38 -5.23 -9.92 -13.47
CA VAL A 38 -6.45 -9.34 -14.04
C VAL A 38 -7.68 -9.80 -13.25
N ILE A 39 -7.77 -11.07 -12.87
CA ILE A 39 -8.85 -11.58 -12.02
C ILE A 39 -8.85 -10.88 -10.65
N GLN A 40 -7.69 -10.70 -10.03
CA GLN A 40 -7.54 -10.02 -8.74
C GLN A 40 -7.91 -8.53 -8.84
N PHE A 41 -7.46 -7.85 -9.89
CA PHE A 41 -7.82 -6.46 -10.17
C PHE A 41 -9.34 -6.30 -10.37
N ALA A 42 -9.95 -7.15 -11.21
CA ALA A 42 -11.39 -7.14 -11.44
C ALA A 42 -12.19 -7.41 -10.16
N ALA A 43 -11.74 -8.35 -9.34
CA ALA A 43 -12.32 -8.65 -8.04
C ALA A 43 -12.25 -7.46 -7.06
N MET A 44 -11.09 -6.80 -6.97
CA MET A 44 -10.91 -5.59 -6.14
C MET A 44 -11.78 -4.43 -6.64
N GLY A 45 -11.82 -4.20 -7.96
CA GLY A 45 -12.68 -3.18 -8.58
C GLY A 45 -14.17 -3.44 -8.33
N TRP A 46 -14.61 -4.69 -8.49
CA TRP A 46 -15.99 -5.09 -8.19
C TRP A 46 -16.33 -4.94 -6.70
N GLY A 47 -15.42 -5.35 -5.81
CA GLY A 47 -15.57 -5.17 -4.37
C GLY A 47 -15.70 -3.70 -3.98
N ALA A 48 -14.83 -2.84 -4.49
CA ALA A 48 -14.91 -1.38 -4.27
C ALA A 48 -16.21 -0.79 -4.83
N TRP A 49 -16.63 -1.21 -6.03
CA TRP A 49 -17.86 -0.75 -6.67
C TRP A 49 -19.11 -1.10 -5.87
N THR A 50 -19.21 -2.34 -5.40
CA THR A 50 -20.38 -2.85 -4.68
C THR A 50 -20.45 -2.38 -3.22
N LEU A 51 -19.31 -2.13 -2.58
CA LEU A 51 -19.26 -1.77 -1.16
C LEU A 51 -19.22 -0.26 -0.90
N GLY A 52 -18.62 0.53 -1.79
CA GLY A 52 -18.33 1.94 -1.49
C GLY A 52 -18.53 2.94 -2.64
N ALA A 53 -18.40 2.55 -3.90
CA ALA A 53 -18.42 3.54 -5.00
C ALA A 53 -19.73 4.31 -5.11
N ARG A 54 -20.87 3.70 -4.75
CA ARG A 54 -22.18 4.35 -4.70
C ARG A 54 -22.30 5.42 -3.62
N GLU A 55 -21.49 5.31 -2.56
CA GLU A 55 -21.48 6.28 -1.45
C GLU A 55 -20.66 7.54 -1.76
N ILE A 56 -19.87 7.54 -2.84
CA ILE A 56 -19.12 8.74 -3.28
C ILE A 56 -20.08 9.85 -3.71
N THR A 57 -21.20 9.47 -4.32
CA THR A 57 -22.24 10.39 -4.80
C THR A 57 -23.25 10.78 -3.71
N THR A 58 -23.15 10.20 -2.52
CA THR A 58 -24.03 10.51 -1.39
C THR A 58 -23.71 11.91 -0.85
N SER A 59 -24.73 12.67 -0.44
CA SER A 59 -24.57 14.00 0.16
C SER A 59 -24.03 13.98 1.59
N ALA A 60 -24.14 12.84 2.28
CA ALA A 60 -23.62 12.61 3.61
C ALA A 60 -22.08 12.60 3.62
N HIS A 61 -21.49 13.41 4.50
CA HIS A 61 -20.05 13.69 4.52
C HIS A 61 -19.22 12.46 4.92
N GLU A 62 -19.56 11.79 6.02
CA GLU A 62 -18.78 10.67 6.58
C GLU A 62 -18.78 9.42 5.67
N PRO A 63 -19.91 8.92 5.13
CA PRO A 63 -19.91 7.78 4.21
C PRO A 63 -19.08 8.03 2.95
N ARG A 64 -19.11 9.25 2.43
CA ARG A 64 -18.33 9.67 1.26
C ARG A 64 -16.83 9.63 1.54
N LEU A 65 -16.38 10.15 2.68
CA LEU A 65 -14.97 10.10 3.06
C LEU A 65 -14.48 8.66 3.25
N LEU A 66 -15.30 7.78 3.83
CA LEU A 66 -14.95 6.37 3.98
C LEU A 66 -14.82 5.63 2.65
N ALA A 67 -15.73 5.91 1.72
CA ALA A 67 -15.64 5.36 0.37
C ALA A 67 -14.36 5.82 -0.34
N LEU A 68 -14.03 7.11 -0.25
CA LEU A 68 -12.81 7.68 -0.82
C LEU A 68 -11.55 7.08 -0.19
N ALA A 69 -11.47 7.02 1.15
CA ALA A 69 -10.36 6.39 1.85
C ALA A 69 -10.17 4.93 1.43
N GLY A 70 -11.27 4.17 1.31
CA GLY A 70 -11.23 2.78 0.85
C GLY A 70 -10.69 2.64 -0.57
N ILE A 71 -11.08 3.51 -1.50
CA ILE A 71 -10.61 3.49 -2.89
C ILE A 71 -9.10 3.74 -2.96
N PHE A 72 -8.63 4.78 -2.28
CA PHE A 72 -7.21 5.10 -2.22
C PHE A 72 -6.39 3.98 -1.54
N LEU A 73 -6.91 3.35 -0.48
CA LEU A 73 -6.19 2.26 0.20
C LEU A 73 -6.21 0.92 -0.57
N ILE A 74 -7.19 0.68 -1.46
CA ILE A 74 -7.24 -0.52 -2.32
C ILE A 74 -6.41 -0.33 -3.59
N THR A 75 -6.30 0.91 -4.09
CA THR A 75 -5.61 1.24 -5.36
C THR A 75 -4.18 0.69 -5.46
N PRO A 76 -3.31 0.79 -4.42
CA PRO A 76 -1.99 0.16 -4.42
C PRO A 76 -2.01 -1.32 -4.81
N PHE A 77 -2.90 -2.08 -4.19
CA PHE A 77 -3.02 -3.51 -4.42
C PHE A 77 -3.61 -3.82 -5.80
N ALA A 78 -4.55 -3.01 -6.26
CA ALA A 78 -5.09 -3.11 -7.60
C ALA A 78 -4.00 -2.87 -8.67
N LEU A 79 -3.17 -1.84 -8.50
CA LEU A 79 -2.05 -1.53 -9.41
C LEU A 79 -1.00 -2.65 -9.40
N LEU A 80 -0.62 -3.15 -8.22
CA LEU A 80 0.34 -4.25 -8.10
C LEU A 80 -0.19 -5.55 -8.71
N ALA A 81 -1.48 -5.86 -8.51
CA ALA A 81 -2.10 -7.03 -9.10
C ALA A 81 -2.21 -6.93 -10.64
N LEU A 82 -2.55 -5.76 -11.17
CA LEU A 82 -2.70 -5.57 -12.61
C LEU A 82 -1.35 -5.59 -13.33
N LEU A 83 -0.37 -4.89 -12.78
CA LEU A 83 0.89 -4.63 -13.47
C LEU A 83 1.98 -5.65 -13.10
N TRP A 84 1.81 -6.44 -12.04
CA TRP A 84 2.78 -7.43 -11.53
C TRP A 84 4.19 -6.88 -11.31
N VAL A 85 4.29 -5.57 -11.11
CA VAL A 85 5.57 -4.88 -10.97
C VAL A 85 5.97 -4.86 -9.50
N GLY A 86 7.23 -5.19 -9.21
CA GLY A 86 7.77 -5.11 -7.84
C GLY A 86 7.66 -6.36 -6.97
N LEU A 87 7.20 -7.49 -7.50
CA LEU A 87 7.00 -8.73 -6.73
C LEU A 87 8.26 -9.62 -6.61
N GLY A 88 9.40 -9.21 -7.16
CA GLY A 88 10.69 -9.90 -6.99
C GLY A 88 11.78 -8.93 -6.53
N PRO A 89 12.92 -9.38 -6.03
CA PRO A 89 13.98 -8.47 -5.61
C PRO A 89 14.54 -7.64 -6.78
N PRO A 90 14.94 -6.38 -6.55
CA PRO A 90 15.33 -5.47 -7.61
C PRO A 90 16.58 -5.92 -8.38
N TRP A 91 17.50 -6.63 -7.72
CA TRP A 91 18.74 -7.12 -8.35
C TRP A 91 18.54 -8.26 -9.34
N GLN A 92 17.36 -8.89 -9.37
CA GLN A 92 17.03 -9.93 -10.35
C GLN A 92 16.23 -9.41 -11.55
N ALA A 93 15.70 -8.18 -11.47
CA ALA A 93 14.88 -7.58 -12.51
C ALA A 93 15.74 -6.83 -13.54
N THR A 94 15.28 -6.81 -14.78
CA THR A 94 15.87 -5.97 -15.83
C THR A 94 15.73 -4.49 -15.48
N PRO A 95 16.59 -3.61 -16.04
CA PRO A 95 16.44 -2.17 -15.84
C PRO A 95 15.06 -1.62 -16.23
N ALA A 96 14.42 -2.15 -17.28
CA ALA A 96 13.07 -1.73 -17.69
C ALA A 96 12.00 -2.11 -16.66
N GLU A 97 12.09 -3.32 -16.11
CA GLU A 97 11.19 -3.80 -15.06
C GLU A 97 11.36 -2.99 -13.76
N ASN A 98 12.60 -2.61 -13.41
CA ASN A 98 12.86 -1.75 -12.26
C ASN A 98 12.36 -0.33 -12.48
N GLN A 99 12.51 0.24 -13.68
CA GLN A 99 11.95 1.56 -14.00
C GLN A 99 10.43 1.59 -13.80
N MET A 100 9.73 0.60 -14.35
CA MET A 100 8.28 0.45 -14.13
C MET A 100 7.94 0.24 -12.65
N ARG A 101 8.79 -0.49 -11.91
CA ARG A 101 8.56 -0.78 -10.48
C ARG A 101 8.49 0.49 -9.67
N TYR A 102 9.51 1.31 -9.78
CA TYR A 102 9.60 2.53 -8.99
C TYR A 102 8.54 3.56 -9.39
N LEU A 103 8.12 3.56 -10.66
CA LEU A 103 6.98 4.38 -11.10
C LEU A 103 5.65 3.91 -10.46
N VAL A 104 5.41 2.61 -10.43
CA VAL A 104 4.21 2.04 -9.77
C VAL A 104 4.27 2.27 -8.27
N LEU A 105 5.42 2.04 -7.63
CA LEU A 105 5.61 2.29 -6.20
C LEU A 105 5.33 3.75 -5.85
N ALA A 106 5.83 4.72 -6.64
CA ALA A 106 5.54 6.13 -6.42
C ALA A 106 4.03 6.42 -6.47
N GLY A 107 3.31 5.86 -7.46
CA GLY A 107 1.86 5.96 -7.55
C GLY A 107 1.15 5.33 -6.35
N THR A 108 1.61 4.17 -5.89
CA THR A 108 1.05 3.50 -4.70
C THR A 108 1.28 4.31 -3.43
N THR A 109 2.46 4.92 -3.27
CA THR A 109 2.82 5.76 -2.14
C THR A 109 1.88 6.96 -2.04
N ILE A 110 1.64 7.68 -3.14
CA ILE A 110 0.70 8.81 -3.19
C ILE A 110 -0.70 8.34 -2.77
N SER A 111 -1.14 7.21 -3.33
CA SER A 111 -2.46 6.65 -3.05
C SER A 111 -2.64 6.32 -1.56
N ILE A 112 -1.64 5.67 -0.93
CA ILE A 112 -1.66 5.34 0.50
C ILE A 112 -1.73 6.60 1.37
N VAL A 113 -0.88 7.59 1.09
CA VAL A 113 -0.84 8.85 1.86
C VAL A 113 -2.18 9.57 1.79
N VAL A 114 -2.74 9.70 0.59
CA VAL A 114 -4.06 10.33 0.39
C VAL A 114 -5.15 9.51 1.09
N GLY A 115 -5.12 8.18 0.97
CA GLY A 115 -6.09 7.29 1.63
C GLY A 115 -6.11 7.46 3.14
N PHE A 116 -4.95 7.51 3.78
CA PHE A 116 -4.85 7.75 5.22
C PHE A 116 -5.19 9.20 5.63
N ALA A 117 -4.87 10.19 4.78
CA ALA A 117 -5.28 11.58 5.01
C ALA A 117 -6.81 11.71 5.05
N VAL A 118 -7.50 11.13 4.06
CA VAL A 118 -8.96 11.09 3.99
C VAL A 118 -9.54 10.27 5.14
N LEU A 119 -8.91 9.16 5.50
CA LEU A 119 -9.34 8.32 6.63
C LEU A 119 -9.27 9.06 7.96
N ARG A 120 -8.20 9.86 8.16
CA ARG A 120 -8.05 10.70 9.34
C ARG A 120 -9.17 11.73 9.43
N GLU A 121 -9.54 12.34 8.30
CA GLU A 121 -10.63 13.31 8.25
C GLU A 121 -11.97 12.65 8.60
N ALA A 122 -12.22 11.45 8.07
CA ALA A 122 -13.41 10.68 8.41
C ALA A 122 -13.52 10.38 9.92
N LEU A 123 -12.39 10.12 10.59
CA LEU A 123 -12.33 9.78 12.02
C LEU A 123 -12.55 10.98 12.97
N GLY A 124 -12.99 12.12 12.46
CA GLY A 124 -13.07 13.40 13.18
C GLY A 124 -14.06 13.44 14.34
N ASP A 125 -13.61 13.11 15.55
CA ASP A 125 -14.19 13.50 16.85
C ASP A 125 -13.08 13.64 17.91
N ALA A 126 -13.09 14.73 18.69
CA ALA A 126 -11.97 15.21 19.51
C ALA A 126 -11.36 14.17 20.48
N ASP A 127 -12.17 13.28 21.05
CA ASP A 127 -11.71 12.27 22.02
C ASP A 127 -10.98 11.07 21.40
N LYS A 128 -11.03 10.89 20.07
CA LYS A 128 -10.40 9.77 19.35
C LYS A 128 -9.17 10.20 18.52
N LYS A 129 -8.80 11.49 18.57
CA LYS A 129 -7.84 12.12 17.65
C LYS A 129 -6.37 11.79 17.90
N PHE A 130 -5.97 11.42 19.13
CA PHE A 130 -4.54 11.26 19.41
C PHE A 130 -3.89 10.20 18.51
N ARG A 131 -4.50 9.01 18.42
CA ARG A 131 -3.96 7.90 17.62
C ARG A 131 -4.08 8.16 16.12
N SER A 132 -5.19 8.72 15.64
CA SER A 132 -5.33 9.05 14.22
C SER A 132 -4.40 10.19 13.79
N ASN A 133 -4.10 11.15 14.68
CA ASN A 133 -3.11 12.20 14.42
C ASN A 133 -1.68 11.65 14.42
N VAL A 134 -1.33 10.75 15.34
CA VAL A 134 -0.02 10.06 15.31
C VAL A 134 0.11 9.25 14.01
N GLY A 135 -0.95 8.51 13.63
CA GLY A 135 -0.97 7.76 12.38
C GLY A 135 -0.85 8.66 11.15
N PHE A 136 -1.51 9.81 11.16
CA PHE A 136 -1.44 10.78 10.08
C PHE A 136 -0.06 11.47 10.00
N ALA A 137 0.51 11.87 11.13
CA ALA A 137 1.84 12.49 11.15
C ALA A 137 2.91 11.51 10.63
N THR A 138 2.83 10.25 11.04
CA THR A 138 3.78 9.22 10.61
C THR A 138 3.64 8.89 9.13
N ILE A 139 2.42 8.75 8.58
CA ILE A 139 2.27 8.51 7.14
C ILE A 139 2.63 9.72 6.28
N LEU A 140 2.40 10.94 6.78
CA LEU A 140 2.78 12.18 6.10
C LEU A 140 4.29 12.33 5.99
N LEU A 141 5.04 11.78 6.96
CA LEU A 141 6.50 11.70 6.91
C LEU A 141 6.98 10.52 6.04
N ALA A 142 6.33 9.36 6.13
CA ALA A 142 6.68 8.18 5.34
C ALA A 142 6.53 8.42 3.83
N GLY A 143 5.47 9.12 3.41
CA GLY A 143 5.16 9.40 2.00
C GLY A 143 6.32 10.03 1.24
N PRO A 144 6.81 11.22 1.63
CA PRO A 144 7.97 11.85 1.00
C PRO A 144 9.23 10.97 1.01
N LEU A 145 9.47 10.22 2.09
CA LEU A 145 10.63 9.32 2.17
C LEU A 145 10.56 8.19 1.12
N TYR A 146 9.39 7.57 0.94
CA TYR A 146 9.19 6.62 -0.15
C TYR A 146 9.31 7.26 -1.52
N LEU A 147 8.76 8.46 -1.72
CA LEU A 147 8.87 9.15 -3.01
C LEU A 147 10.33 9.48 -3.37
N ILE A 148 11.15 9.84 -2.38
CA ILE A 148 12.59 10.02 -2.56
C ILE A 148 13.21 8.68 -2.96
N PHE A 149 12.98 7.62 -2.19
CA PHE A 149 13.48 6.28 -2.51
C PHE A 149 13.11 5.82 -3.92
N ASP A 150 11.83 5.96 -4.29
CA ASP A 150 11.29 5.58 -5.59
C ASP A 150 11.90 6.42 -6.72
N ALA A 151 12.05 7.74 -6.53
CA ALA A 151 12.69 8.61 -7.52
C ALA A 151 14.14 8.23 -7.77
N PHE A 152 14.90 7.92 -6.72
CA PHE A 152 16.28 7.44 -6.84
C PHE A 152 16.35 6.08 -7.55
N GLY A 153 15.49 5.13 -7.18
CA GLY A 153 15.40 3.83 -7.84
C GLY A 153 15.04 3.94 -9.33
N PHE A 154 14.09 4.81 -9.67
CA PHE A 154 13.69 5.11 -11.04
C PHE A 154 14.85 5.71 -11.84
N GLY A 155 15.55 6.70 -11.27
CA GLY A 155 16.71 7.34 -11.91
C GLY A 155 17.84 6.34 -12.17
N ALA A 156 18.18 5.52 -11.17
CA ALA A 156 19.18 4.46 -11.30
C ALA A 156 18.82 3.43 -12.38
N ALA A 157 17.56 3.00 -12.45
CA ALA A 157 17.08 2.10 -13.50
C ALA A 157 17.14 2.74 -14.89
N THR A 158 16.79 4.03 -14.99
CA THR A 158 16.83 4.80 -16.24
C THR A 158 18.26 5.01 -16.75
N ALA A 159 19.22 5.27 -15.87
CA ALA A 159 20.63 5.39 -16.23
C ALA A 159 21.16 4.07 -16.82
N LYS A 160 20.89 2.94 -16.16
CA LYS A 160 21.26 1.61 -16.65
C LYS A 160 20.62 1.26 -17.99
N LEU A 161 19.38 1.67 -18.22
CA LEU A 161 18.67 1.43 -19.49
C LEU A 161 19.33 2.10 -20.69
N HIS A 162 19.82 3.32 -20.51
CA HIS A 162 20.40 4.13 -21.59
C HIS A 162 21.92 3.94 -21.72
N GLY A 163 22.45 2.83 -21.20
CA GLY A 163 23.87 2.45 -21.35
C GLY A 163 24.84 3.26 -20.49
N GLY A 164 24.34 4.04 -19.53
CA GLY A 164 25.19 4.70 -18.55
C GLY A 164 25.50 3.80 -17.37
N ASP A 165 26.79 3.67 -17.02
CA ASP A 165 27.17 3.19 -15.70
C ASP A 165 26.60 4.13 -14.65
N ILE A 166 26.11 3.57 -13.54
CA ILE A 166 25.71 4.37 -12.39
C ILE A 166 26.98 5.04 -11.84
N PRO A 167 27.04 6.38 -11.73
CA PRO A 167 28.22 7.05 -11.21
C PRO A 167 28.57 6.55 -9.81
N ALA A 168 29.86 6.41 -9.49
CA ALA A 168 30.33 5.90 -8.20
C ALA A 168 29.70 6.63 -6.98
N ALA A 169 29.44 7.93 -7.11
CA ALA A 169 28.76 8.73 -6.09
C ALA A 169 27.36 8.20 -5.70
N PHE A 170 26.66 7.48 -6.59
CA PHE A 170 25.38 6.84 -6.28
C PHE A 170 25.53 5.54 -5.49
N HIS A 171 26.70 4.88 -5.53
CA HIS A 171 26.97 3.72 -4.68
C HIS A 171 27.04 4.13 -3.21
N ASP A 172 27.69 5.25 -2.90
CA ASP A 172 27.78 5.80 -1.55
C ASP A 172 26.40 6.27 -1.01
N LEU A 173 25.51 6.72 -1.91
CA LEU A 173 24.14 7.06 -1.54
C LEU A 173 23.27 5.86 -1.18
N ASN A 174 23.67 4.64 -1.54
CA ASN A 174 22.84 3.45 -1.32
C ASN A 174 22.55 3.20 0.17
N GLU A 175 23.51 3.46 1.05
CA GLU A 175 23.31 3.37 2.50
C GLU A 175 22.26 4.37 3.00
N VAL A 176 22.35 5.62 2.53
CA VAL A 176 21.38 6.69 2.88
C VAL A 176 20.00 6.35 2.36
N ILE A 177 19.89 5.84 1.13
CA ILE A 177 18.62 5.45 0.51
C ILE A 177 18.00 4.25 1.24
N ASN A 178 18.80 3.28 1.67
CA ASN A 178 18.33 2.16 2.49
C ASN A 178 17.87 2.60 3.87
N MET A 179 18.57 3.54 4.51
CA MET A 179 18.14 4.15 5.76
C MET A 179 16.81 4.89 5.60
N ILE A 180 16.64 5.66 4.52
CA ILE A 180 15.38 6.35 4.19
C ILE A 180 14.25 5.34 4.04
N LEU A 181 14.47 4.24 3.30
CA LEU A 181 13.48 3.18 3.13
C LEU A 181 13.11 2.52 4.45
N PHE A 182 14.09 2.22 5.30
CA PHE A 182 13.88 1.66 6.63
C PHE A 182 13.01 2.58 7.48
N VAL A 183 13.32 3.88 7.54
CA VAL A 183 12.54 4.86 8.30
C VAL A 183 11.12 4.98 7.74
N ALA A 184 10.96 5.02 6.42
CA ALA A 184 9.66 5.06 5.77
C ALA A 184 8.82 3.81 6.12
N GLY A 185 9.44 2.62 6.10
CA GLY A 185 8.85 1.36 6.54
C GLY A 185 8.37 1.39 7.99
N ALA A 186 9.26 1.80 8.90
CA ALA A 186 8.95 1.89 10.32
C ALA A 186 7.77 2.84 10.59
N LEU A 187 7.80 4.04 10.00
CA LEU A 187 6.72 5.02 10.12
C LEU A 187 5.39 4.49 9.57
N THR A 188 5.42 3.71 8.49
CA THR A 188 4.22 3.11 7.89
C THR A 188 3.58 2.07 8.79
N TYR A 189 4.39 1.22 9.43
CA TYR A 189 3.87 0.24 10.39
C TYR A 189 3.28 0.91 11.64
N ILE A 190 3.91 1.98 12.13
CA ILE A 190 3.36 2.80 13.22
C ILE A 190 2.03 3.43 12.79
N ALA A 191 1.98 4.00 11.58
CA ALA A 191 0.76 4.59 11.04
C ALA A 191 -0.37 3.57 10.96
N ALA A 192 -0.11 2.41 10.37
CA ALA A 192 -1.08 1.33 10.22
C ALA A 192 -1.60 0.85 11.58
N ALA A 193 -0.72 0.67 12.57
CA ALA A 193 -1.11 0.31 13.93
C ALA A 193 -2.01 1.38 14.57
N ALA A 194 -1.64 2.65 14.46
CA ALA A 194 -2.39 3.75 15.06
C ALA A 194 -3.79 3.89 14.42
N PHE A 195 -3.90 3.80 13.10
CA PHE A 195 -5.19 3.81 12.40
C PHE A 195 -6.03 2.58 12.71
N ALA A 196 -5.45 1.37 12.79
CA ALA A 196 -6.18 0.16 13.15
C ALA A 196 -6.86 0.29 14.52
N VAL A 197 -6.15 0.88 15.48
CA VAL A 197 -6.69 1.14 16.81
C VAL A 197 -7.80 2.19 16.77
N SER A 198 -7.61 3.29 16.04
CA SER A 198 -8.65 4.33 15.87
C SER A 198 -9.92 3.78 15.23
N LEU A 199 -9.80 2.94 14.20
CA LEU A 199 -10.94 2.25 13.57
C LEU A 199 -11.68 1.34 14.55
N GLY A 200 -10.95 0.65 15.42
CA GLY A 200 -11.53 -0.18 16.48
C GLY A 200 -12.27 0.64 17.55
N GLN A 201 -11.75 1.82 17.91
CA GLN A 201 -12.41 2.75 18.85
C GLN A 201 -13.64 3.41 18.24
N ALA A 202 -13.62 3.72 16.94
CA ALA A 202 -14.76 4.19 16.17
C ALA A 202 -15.84 3.10 15.94
N ARG A 203 -15.55 1.83 16.28
CA ARG A 203 -16.40 0.65 16.03
C ARG A 203 -16.70 0.40 14.54
N TRP A 204 -15.90 0.97 13.64
CA TRP A 204 -16.02 0.74 12.21
C TRP A 204 -15.47 -0.62 11.79
N ILE A 205 -14.54 -1.18 12.58
CA ILE A 205 -14.10 -2.57 12.47
C ILE A 205 -14.30 -3.29 13.82
N LYS A 206 -14.48 -4.61 13.77
CA LYS A 206 -14.57 -5.43 14.98
C LYS A 206 -13.29 -5.28 15.81
N ARG A 207 -13.42 -5.26 17.13
CA ARG A 207 -12.28 -5.19 18.07
C ARG A 207 -11.22 -6.26 17.79
N GLY A 208 -11.63 -7.47 17.44
CA GLY A 208 -10.71 -8.55 17.04
C GLY A 208 -9.90 -8.21 15.79
N ALA A 209 -10.55 -7.69 14.74
CA ALA A 209 -9.86 -7.27 13.52
C ALA A 209 -8.88 -6.12 13.80
N ALA A 210 -9.29 -5.10 14.56
CA ALA A 210 -8.42 -4.00 14.97
C ALA A 210 -7.16 -4.50 15.70
N ARG A 211 -7.31 -5.45 16.63
CA ARG A 211 -6.20 -6.07 17.35
C ARG A 211 -5.27 -6.83 16.42
N VAL A 212 -5.81 -7.65 15.51
CA VAL A 212 -4.99 -8.41 14.56
C VAL A 212 -4.17 -7.47 13.68
N PHE A 213 -4.79 -6.44 13.10
CA PHE A 213 -4.06 -5.45 12.31
C PHE A 213 -2.97 -4.74 13.11
N THR A 214 -3.27 -4.36 14.36
CA THR A 214 -2.28 -3.73 15.24
C THR A 214 -1.10 -4.66 15.52
N ILE A 215 -1.37 -5.92 15.89
CA ILE A 215 -0.34 -6.92 16.20
C ILE A 215 0.52 -7.20 14.96
N VAL A 216 -0.10 -7.42 13.80
CA VAL A 216 0.62 -7.68 12.55
C VAL A 216 1.54 -6.50 12.20
N SER A 217 1.06 -5.25 12.32
CA SER A 217 1.89 -4.06 12.07
C SER A 217 3.06 -3.95 13.06
N LEU A 218 2.84 -4.24 14.34
CA LEU A 218 3.91 -4.20 15.35
C LEU A 218 4.93 -5.33 15.16
N VAL A 219 4.48 -6.53 14.81
CA VAL A 219 5.37 -7.66 14.47
C VAL A 219 6.19 -7.32 13.23
N ALA A 220 5.57 -6.75 12.19
CA ALA A 220 6.27 -6.31 10.99
C ALA A 220 7.31 -5.22 11.30
N LEU A 221 6.99 -4.27 12.20
CA LEU A 221 7.96 -3.29 12.69
C LEU A 221 9.13 -3.95 13.43
N LEU A 222 8.88 -4.96 14.26
CA LEU A 222 9.94 -5.69 14.96
C LEU A 222 10.81 -6.51 14.01
N LEU A 223 10.23 -7.10 12.96
CA LEU A 223 10.99 -7.84 11.93
C LEU A 223 11.78 -6.93 11.00
N LEU A 224 11.47 -5.64 10.98
CA LEU A 224 12.21 -4.64 10.21
C LEU A 224 13.54 -4.26 10.91
N ILE A 225 13.59 -4.35 12.25
CA ILE A 225 14.74 -4.02 13.11
C ILE A 225 15.67 -5.24 13.21
#